data_AF-A0AAU3Q725-F1
#
_entry.id   AF-A0AAU3Q725-F1
#
_cell.length_a   1.000
_cell.length_b   1.000
_cell.length_c   1.000
_cell.angle_alpha   90.00
_cell.angle_beta   90.00
_cell.angle_gamma   90.00
#
_symmetry.space_group_name_H-M   'P 1'
#
loop_
_entity.id
_entity.type
_entity.pdbx_description
1 polymer ?
#
loop_
_entity_poly.entity_id
_entity_poly.type
_entity_poly.pdbx_seq_one_letter_code
_entity_poly.pdbx_strand_id
1 'polypeptide(L)'
;MTSIPLTDANPIGSASFGSLVRDATEQMSTLVRAEVELAKAEVTGEIKKGLQGSVYFILALTVLLFSSFFFFFFLGELLDVWLQRWAAFLIVFLLMVLATAVLAFLGYRRVKKLRAPEKTIDSLKQARTVLPSGFGGSAHEEHLALKK
;
A
#
# COMPACT_ATOMS: atom_id res chain seq x y z
N MET A 1 -3.10 16.55 -62.33
CA MET A 1 -2.01 15.57 -62.47
C MET A 1 -0.80 16.13 -61.70
N THR A 2 -0.85 16.22 -60.37
CA THR A 2 -0.67 15.14 -59.39
C THR A 2 0.76 14.60 -59.41
N SER A 3 1.64 15.15 -58.57
CA SER A 3 2.86 14.45 -58.15
C SER A 3 2.69 14.10 -56.68
N ILE A 4 2.25 12.88 -56.44
CA ILE A 4 2.23 12.23 -55.13
C ILE A 4 3.70 12.11 -54.71
N PRO A 5 4.11 12.63 -53.53
CA PRO A 5 5.42 12.28 -52.99
C PRO A 5 5.36 10.81 -52.60
N LEU A 6 6.03 9.96 -53.38
CA LEU A 6 6.39 8.61 -52.96
C LEU A 6 7.48 8.79 -51.91
N THR A 7 7.10 8.82 -50.64
CA THR A 7 8.04 8.51 -49.57
C THR A 7 8.44 7.06 -49.79
N ASP A 8 9.68 6.86 -50.24
CA ASP A 8 10.25 5.54 -50.50
C ASP A 8 9.93 4.60 -49.35
N ALA A 9 9.22 3.53 -49.67
CA ALA A 9 9.15 2.38 -48.79
C ALA A 9 10.58 1.90 -48.60
N ASN A 10 11.07 2.00 -47.36
CA ASN A 10 12.33 1.46 -46.89
C ASN A 10 12.69 0.15 -47.64
N PRO A 11 13.79 0.09 -48.41
CA PRO A 11 14.13 -1.11 -49.15
C PRO A 11 14.38 -2.25 -48.16
N ILE A 12 13.47 -3.22 -48.17
CA ILE A 12 13.61 -4.49 -47.45
C ILE A 12 14.74 -5.27 -48.12
N GLY A 13 15.98 -4.88 -47.81
CA GLY A 13 17.18 -5.43 -48.43
C GLY A 13 18.48 -5.13 -47.68
N SER A 14 18.47 -4.24 -46.68
CA SER A 14 19.64 -3.88 -45.87
C SER A 14 19.41 -3.88 -44.35
N ALA A 15 18.24 -4.32 -43.87
CA ALA A 15 18.04 -4.59 -42.46
C ALA A 15 18.82 -5.87 -42.10
N SER A 16 19.95 -5.73 -41.40
CA SER A 16 20.69 -6.89 -40.91
C SER A 16 19.83 -7.64 -39.89
N PHE A 17 20.04 -8.96 -39.74
CA PHE A 17 19.33 -9.75 -38.74
C PHE A 17 19.41 -9.14 -37.33
N GLY A 18 20.53 -8.45 -37.03
CA GLY A 18 20.73 -7.73 -35.78
C GLY A 18 19.85 -6.47 -35.63
N SER A 19 19.54 -5.76 -36.71
CA SER A 19 18.63 -4.60 -36.64
C SER A 19 17.18 -5.04 -36.39
N LEU A 20 16.75 -6.16 -37.00
CA LEU A 20 15.42 -6.72 -36.78
C LEU A 20 15.21 -7.20 -35.33
N VAL A 21 16.20 -7.87 -34.74
CA VAL A 21 16.14 -8.30 -33.34
C VAL A 21 16.15 -7.10 -32.39
N ARG A 22 16.92 -6.06 -32.72
CA ARG A 22 16.96 -4.81 -31.94
C ARG A 22 15.60 -4.12 -31.94
N ASP A 23 15.00 -3.94 -33.10
CA ASP A 23 13.69 -3.28 -33.25
C ASP A 23 12.57 -4.09 -32.59
N ALA A 24 12.58 -5.42 -32.70
CA ALA A 24 11.62 -6.28 -32.02
C ALA A 24 11.76 -6.22 -30.49
N THR A 25 12.99 -6.17 -29.98
CA THR A 25 13.25 -6.02 -28.53
C THR A 25 12.81 -4.65 -28.02
N GLU A 26 13.01 -3.60 -28.82
CA GLU A 26 12.57 -2.24 -28.49
C GLU A 26 11.04 -2.12 -28.46
N GLN A 27 10.34 -2.77 -29.38
CA GLN A 27 8.87 -2.85 -29.37
C GLN A 27 8.35 -3.66 -28.17
N MET A 28 8.99 -4.78 -27.85
CA MET A 28 8.66 -5.58 -26.65
C MET A 28 8.83 -4.75 -25.38
N SER A 29 9.93 -4.02 -25.25
CA SER A 29 10.20 -3.10 -24.13
C SER A 29 9.13 -2.02 -24.01
N THR A 30 8.70 -1.46 -25.14
CA THR A 30 7.64 -0.45 -25.21
C THR A 30 6.28 -1.00 -24.75
N LEU A 31 5.92 -2.21 -25.19
CA LEU A 31 4.69 -2.88 -24.76
C LEU A 31 4.69 -3.20 -23.26
N VAL A 32 5.78 -3.77 -22.74
CA VAL A 32 5.89 -4.07 -21.31
C VAL A 32 5.76 -2.80 -20.47
N ARG A 33 6.41 -1.70 -20.90
CA ARG A 33 6.30 -0.43 -20.21
C ARG A 33 4.88 0.14 -20.27
N ALA A 34 4.19 0.02 -21.40
CA ALA A 34 2.80 0.43 -21.53
C ALA A 34 1.87 -0.37 -20.61
N GLU A 35 2.05 -1.69 -20.52
CA GLU A 35 1.27 -2.55 -19.62
C GLU A 35 1.50 -2.19 -18.15
N VAL A 36 2.76 -1.91 -17.78
CA VAL A 36 3.11 -1.44 -16.42
C VAL A 36 2.51 -0.07 -16.13
N GLU A 37 2.56 0.86 -17.09
CA GLU A 37 1.97 2.20 -16.94
C GLU A 37 0.45 2.12 -16.78
N LEU A 38 -0.21 1.23 -17.54
CA LEU A 38 -1.64 0.97 -17.43
C LEU A 38 -2.01 0.35 -16.08
N ALA A 39 -1.33 -0.73 -15.68
CA ALA A 39 -1.55 -1.39 -14.39
C ALA A 39 -1.31 -0.42 -13.23
N LYS A 40 -0.27 0.43 -13.33
CA LYS A 40 0.00 1.48 -12.35
C LYS A 40 -1.14 2.50 -12.30
N ALA A 41 -1.68 2.92 -13.44
CA ALA A 41 -2.80 3.85 -13.50
C ALA A 41 -4.08 3.26 -12.88
N GLU A 42 -4.37 1.98 -13.16
CA GLU A 42 -5.51 1.26 -12.60
C GLU A 42 -5.40 1.13 -11.08
N VAL A 43 -4.27 0.60 -10.57
CA VAL A 43 -4.02 0.47 -9.14
C VAL A 43 -4.06 1.83 -8.44
N THR A 44 -3.46 2.87 -9.03
CA THR A 44 -3.50 4.23 -8.46
C THR A 44 -4.93 4.78 -8.43
N GLY A 45 -5.72 4.50 -9.47
CA GLY A 45 -7.14 4.85 -9.54
C GLY A 45 -7.97 4.17 -8.45
N GLU A 46 -7.75 2.88 -8.22
CA GLU A 46 -8.40 2.12 -7.15
C GLU A 46 -8.03 2.66 -5.77
N ILE A 47 -6.75 2.91 -5.52
CA ILE A 47 -6.27 3.50 -4.26
C ILE A 47 -6.94 4.85 -4.02
N LYS A 48 -7.02 5.71 -5.04
CA LYS A 48 -7.66 7.03 -4.93
C LYS A 48 -9.15 6.92 -4.61
N LYS A 49 -9.87 5.99 -5.25
CA LYS A 49 -11.28 5.72 -4.95
C LYS A 49 -11.45 5.20 -3.52
N GLY A 50 -10.60 4.28 -3.09
CA GLY A 50 -10.59 3.76 -1.71
C GLY A 50 -10.32 4.86 -0.68
N LEU A 51 -9.35 5.74 -0.96
CA LEU A 51 -9.03 6.88 -0.10
C LEU A 51 -10.19 7.87 -0.02
N GLN A 52 -10.81 8.20 -1.15
CA GLN A 52 -11.98 9.09 -1.18
C GLN A 52 -13.16 8.47 -0.41
N GLY A 53 -13.38 7.16 -0.54
CA GLY A 53 -14.38 6.43 0.25
C GLY A 53 -14.07 6.43 1.76
N SER A 54 -12.78 6.37 2.13
CA SER A 54 -12.36 6.36 3.53
C SER A 54 -12.68 7.67 4.27
N VAL A 55 -12.81 8.81 3.56
CA VAL A 55 -13.20 10.09 4.16
C VAL A 55 -14.55 9.99 4.85
N TYR A 56 -15.54 9.36 4.21
CA TYR A 56 -16.86 9.17 4.81
C TYR A 56 -16.82 8.26 6.03
N PHE A 57 -15.98 7.23 6.02
CA PHE A 57 -15.76 6.40 7.21
C PHE A 57 -15.12 7.18 8.36
N ILE A 58 -14.11 8.01 8.08
CA ILE A 58 -13.48 8.86 9.10
C ILE A 58 -14.51 9.83 9.69
N LEU A 59 -15.32 10.49 8.85
CA LEU A 59 -16.39 11.38 9.31
C LEU A 59 -17.43 10.62 10.13
N ALA A 60 -17.90 9.47 9.65
CA ALA A 60 -18.89 8.65 10.35
C ALA A 60 -18.38 8.16 11.70
N LEU A 61 -17.13 7.67 11.77
CA LEU A 61 -16.50 7.24 13.02
C LEU A 61 -16.27 8.40 13.98
N THR A 62 -15.95 9.59 13.47
CA THR A 62 -15.81 10.80 14.27
C THR A 62 -17.15 11.19 14.90
N VAL A 63 -18.21 11.27 14.10
CA VAL A 63 -19.57 11.54 14.59
C VAL A 63 -19.98 10.48 15.61
N LEU A 64 -19.79 9.19 15.31
CA LEU A 64 -20.10 8.09 16.22
C LEU A 64 -19.32 8.22 17.55
N LEU A 65 -18.04 8.59 17.50
CA LEU A 65 -17.22 8.78 18.69
C LEU A 65 -17.76 9.91 19.58
N PHE A 66 -18.07 11.08 19.00
CA PHE A 66 -18.66 12.19 19.75
C PHE A 66 -20.08 11.86 20.24
N SER A 67 -20.91 11.23 19.42
CA SER A 67 -22.26 10.79 19.81
C SER A 67 -22.24 9.74 20.92
N SER A 68 -21.22 8.90 21.00
CA SER A 68 -21.10 7.89 22.07
C SER A 68 -21.04 8.53 23.45
N PHE A 69 -20.36 9.68 23.61
CA PHE A 69 -20.35 10.41 24.88
C PHE A 69 -21.76 10.82 25.31
N PHE A 70 -22.54 11.42 24.41
CA PHE A 70 -23.93 11.80 24.68
C PHE A 70 -24.82 10.58 24.92
N PHE A 71 -24.60 9.47 24.20
CA PHE A 71 -25.35 8.24 24.38
C PHE A 71 -25.16 7.65 25.78
N PHE A 72 -23.92 7.58 26.29
CA PHE A 72 -23.67 7.08 27.65
C PHE A 72 -24.20 8.03 28.73
N PHE A 73 -24.08 9.35 28.50
CA PHE A 73 -24.70 10.33 29.40
C PHE A 73 -26.22 10.17 29.45
N PHE A 74 -26.87 10.05 28.29
CA PHE A 74 -28.29 9.74 28.17
C PHE A 74 -28.65 8.44 28.89
N LEU A 75 -27.84 7.39 28.76
CA LEU A 75 -28.07 6.12 29.46
C LEU A 75 -28.02 6.28 30.99
N GLY A 76 -27.09 7.11 31.49
CA GLY A 76 -26.98 7.42 32.90
C GLY A 76 -28.23 8.15 33.41
N GLU A 77 -28.67 9.17 32.69
CA GLU A 77 -29.87 9.94 33.04
C GLU A 77 -31.14 9.08 32.92
N LEU A 78 -31.22 8.22 31.91
CA LEU A 78 -32.33 7.29 31.73
C LEU A 78 -32.43 6.33 32.93
N LEU A 79 -31.30 5.79 33.40
CA LEU A 79 -31.28 4.91 34.56
C LEU A 79 -31.58 5.64 35.89
N ASP A 80 -31.27 6.94 35.99
CA ASP A 80 -31.59 7.77 37.16
C ASP A 80 -33.11 7.88 37.41
N VAL A 81 -33.95 7.59 36.40
CA VAL A 81 -35.41 7.55 36.57
C VAL A 81 -35.86 6.45 37.56
N TRP A 82 -35.12 5.34 37.64
CA TRP A 82 -35.46 4.19 38.50
C TRP A 82 -34.43 3.91 39.60
N LEU A 83 -33.21 4.45 39.48
CA LEU A 83 -32.11 4.21 40.43
C LEU A 83 -31.58 5.53 41.00
N GLN A 84 -30.81 5.46 42.09
CA GLN A 84 -30.05 6.61 42.57
C GLN A 84 -28.98 7.00 41.52
N ARG A 85 -28.82 8.29 41.27
CA ARG A 85 -27.89 8.85 40.27
C ARG A 85 -26.49 8.24 40.29
N TRP A 86 -25.90 8.10 41.48
CA TRP A 86 -24.56 7.50 41.62
C TRP A 86 -24.51 6.04 41.13
N ALA A 87 -25.57 5.26 41.39
CA ALA A 87 -25.65 3.87 40.98
C ALA A 87 -25.91 3.74 39.47
N ALA A 88 -26.74 4.63 38.91
CA ALA A 88 -26.97 4.71 37.46
C ALA A 88 -25.67 4.91 36.69
N PHE A 89 -24.87 5.94 37.05
CA PHE A 89 -23.59 6.19 36.40
C PHE A 89 -22.56 5.08 36.64
N LEU A 90 -22.58 4.41 37.80
CA LEU A 90 -21.71 3.26 38.06
C LEU A 90 -22.04 2.07 37.14
N ILE A 91 -23.33 1.80 36.88
CA ILE A 91 -23.74 0.74 35.94
C ILE A 91 -23.29 1.08 34.51
N VAL A 92 -23.47 2.33 34.07
CA VAL A 92 -23.01 2.78 32.75
C VAL A 92 -21.49 2.66 32.63
N PHE A 93 -20.75 3.02 33.68
CA PHE A 93 -19.29 2.84 33.71
C PHE A 93 -18.89 1.37 33.53
N LEU A 94 -19.51 0.45 34.27
CA LEU A 94 -19.24 -0.99 34.12
C LEU A 94 -19.58 -1.49 32.71
N LEU A 95 -20.67 -1.00 32.12
CA LEU A 95 -21.04 -1.30 30.74
C LEU A 95 -19.96 -0.83 29.76
N MET A 96 -19.40 0.38 29.94
CA MET A 96 -18.31 0.90 29.11
C MET A 96 -17.01 0.07 29.24
N VAL A 97 -16.67 -0.35 30.47
CA VAL A 97 -15.52 -1.23 30.71
C VAL A 97 -15.72 -2.57 29.99
N LEU A 98 -16.90 -3.15 30.08
CA LEU A 98 -17.23 -4.42 29.41
C LEU A 98 -17.18 -4.27 27.88
N ALA A 99 -17.78 -3.22 27.32
CA ALA A 99 -17.73 -2.93 25.90
C ALA A 99 -16.28 -2.75 25.41
N THR A 100 -15.47 -2.02 26.17
CA THR A 100 -14.04 -1.82 25.88
C THR A 100 -13.29 -3.15 25.89
N ALA A 101 -13.52 -4.01 26.89
CA ALA A 101 -12.88 -5.32 26.97
C ALA A 101 -13.23 -6.20 25.76
N VAL A 102 -14.49 -6.20 25.32
CA VAL A 102 -14.93 -6.96 24.14
C VAL A 102 -14.27 -6.41 22.87
N LEU A 103 -14.29 -5.09 22.66
CA LEU A 103 -13.68 -4.47 21.48
C LEU A 103 -12.16 -4.69 21.44
N ALA A 104 -11.47 -4.53 22.57
CA ALA A 104 -10.04 -4.79 22.69
C ALA A 104 -9.72 -6.27 22.42
N PHE A 105 -10.54 -7.20 22.92
CA PHE A 105 -10.37 -8.63 22.66
C PHE A 105 -10.58 -8.99 21.18
N LEU A 106 -11.63 -8.46 20.55
CA LEU A 106 -11.88 -8.66 19.11
C LEU A 106 -10.74 -8.06 18.28
N GLY A 107 -10.27 -6.86 18.62
CA GLY A 107 -9.13 -6.19 18.00
C GLY A 107 -7.86 -7.03 18.12
N TYR A 108 -7.53 -7.46 19.33
CA TYR A 108 -6.39 -8.34 19.59
C TYR A 108 -6.47 -9.63 18.76
N ARG A 109 -7.64 -10.26 18.68
CA ARG A 109 -7.82 -11.49 17.91
C ARG A 109 -7.69 -11.26 16.41
N ARG A 110 -8.08 -10.10 15.89
CA ARG A 110 -7.86 -9.72 14.48
C ARG A 110 -6.40 -9.46 14.19
N VAL A 111 -5.71 -8.71 15.04
CA VAL A 111 -4.27 -8.42 14.90
C VAL A 111 -3.45 -9.70 14.99
N LYS A 112 -3.77 -10.59 15.93
CA LYS A 112 -3.09 -11.89 16.08
C LYS A 112 -3.26 -12.82 14.88
N LYS A 113 -4.33 -12.66 14.10
CA LYS A 113 -4.56 -13.43 12.86
C LYS A 113 -3.76 -12.90 11.68
N LEU A 114 -3.26 -11.66 11.73
CA LEU A 114 -2.36 -11.13 10.71
C LEU A 114 -0.99 -11.77 10.91
N ARG A 115 -0.72 -12.88 10.20
CA ARG A 115 0.62 -13.46 10.10
C ARG A 115 1.51 -12.47 9.33
N ALA A 116 2.74 -12.27 9.79
CA ALA A 116 3.74 -11.55 9.01
C ALA A 116 3.88 -12.21 7.63
N PRO A 117 4.15 -11.44 6.55
CA PRO A 117 4.32 -12.00 5.22
C PRO A 117 5.63 -12.81 5.14
N GLU A 118 5.60 -14.04 5.65
CA GLU A 118 6.74 -14.97 5.74
C GLU A 118 7.41 -15.15 4.37
N LYS A 119 6.61 -15.31 3.31
CA LYS A 119 7.11 -15.46 1.94
C LYS A 119 7.88 -14.22 1.46
N THR A 120 7.41 -13.02 1.76
CA THR A 120 8.11 -11.78 1.41
C THR A 120 9.41 -11.65 2.19
N ILE A 121 9.40 -11.99 3.47
CA ILE A 121 10.60 -11.98 4.31
C ILE A 121 11.63 -12.99 3.80
N ASP A 122 11.21 -14.19 3.43
CA ASP A 122 12.09 -15.23 2.91
C ASP A 122 12.63 -14.90 1.52
N SER A 123 11.82 -14.34 0.62
CA SER A 123 12.29 -13.84 -0.67
C SER A 123 13.33 -12.71 -0.51
N LEU A 124 13.14 -11.80 0.44
CA LEU A 124 14.12 -10.74 0.73
C LEU A 124 15.41 -11.28 1.36
N LYS A 125 15.32 -12.31 2.22
CA LYS A 125 16.51 -13.01 2.76
C LYS A 125 17.29 -13.72 1.65
N GLN A 126 16.60 -14.44 0.76
CA GLN A 126 17.22 -15.08 -0.39
C GLN A 126 17.86 -14.07 -1.33
N ALA A 127 17.19 -12.95 -1.63
CA ALA A 127 17.73 -11.86 -2.45
C ALA A 127 19.02 -11.28 -1.85
N ARG A 128 19.09 -11.14 -0.52
CA ARG A 128 20.30 -10.69 0.19
C ARG A 128 21.43 -11.72 0.12
N THR A 129 21.12 -13.02 0.11
CA THR A 129 22.11 -14.09 -0.01
C THR A 129 22.71 -14.18 -1.42
N VAL A 130 21.94 -13.86 -2.47
CA VAL A 130 22.43 -13.87 -3.86
C VAL A 130 23.03 -12.55 -4.33
N LEU A 131 22.89 -11.47 -3.56
CA LEU A 131 23.59 -10.21 -3.80
C LEU A 131 24.99 -10.28 -3.14
N PRO A 132 26.08 -10.50 -3.90
CA PRO A 132 27.41 -10.33 -3.35
C PRO A 132 27.55 -8.88 -2.86
N SER A 133 27.93 -8.71 -1.60
CA SER A 133 28.33 -7.43 -1.02
C SER A 133 29.69 -6.97 -1.59
N GLY A 134 29.74 -6.81 -2.92
CA GLY A 134 30.97 -6.64 -3.72
C GLY A 134 31.04 -5.35 -4.52
N PHE A 135 30.19 -4.35 -4.24
CA PHE A 135 30.22 -3.03 -4.90
C PHE A 135 30.55 -1.88 -3.95
N GLY A 136 31.33 -2.13 -2.89
CA GLY A 136 31.79 -1.08 -1.97
C GLY A 136 33.21 -1.23 -1.40
N GLY A 137 33.94 -2.30 -1.74
CA GLY A 137 35.24 -2.61 -1.12
C GLY A 137 36.48 -2.12 -1.87
N SER A 138 36.41 -1.85 -3.18
CA SER A 138 37.61 -1.64 -4.00
C SER A 138 38.12 -0.20 -4.06
N ALA A 139 37.48 0.75 -3.38
CA ALA A 139 37.91 2.16 -3.38
C ALA A 139 38.79 2.55 -2.17
N HIS A 140 38.96 1.67 -1.17
CA HIS A 140 39.70 2.02 0.06
C HIS A 140 41.13 1.45 0.13
N GLU A 141 41.51 0.51 -0.74
CA GLU A 141 42.87 -0.06 -0.75
C GLU A 141 43.89 0.76 -1.54
N GLU A 142 43.47 1.54 -2.55
CA GLU A 142 44.41 2.32 -3.37
C GLU A 142 45.05 3.49 -2.60
N HIS A 143 44.36 4.02 -1.59
CA HIS A 143 44.83 5.18 -0.81
C HIS A 143 45.85 4.82 0.29
N LEU A 144 46.04 3.52 0.56
CA LEU A 144 47.01 3.00 1.55
C LEU A 144 48.33 2.55 0.91
N ALA A 145 48.32 2.22 -0.39
CA ALA A 145 49.53 1.81 -1.12
C ALA A 145 50.44 2.99 -1.51
N LEU A 146 49.90 4.21 -1.61
CA LEU A 146 50.65 5.42 -1.99
C LEU A 146 51.39 6.10 -0.82
N LYS A 147 51.39 5.51 0.38
CA LYS A 147 51.99 6.10 1.59
C LYS A 147 53.18 5.31 2.16
N LYS A 148 53.81 4.43 1.37
CA LYS A 148 55.04 3.72 1.75
C LYS A 148 56.21 4.13 0.87
#